data_AF-A0A6I1K8F9-F1
#
_entry.id   AF-A0A6I1K8F9-F1
#
_cell.length_a   1.000
_cell.length_b   1.000
_cell.length_c   1.000
_cell.angle_alpha   90.00
_cell.angle_beta   90.00
_cell.angle_gamma   90.00
#
_symmetry.space_group_name_H-M   'P 1'
#
loop_
_entity.id
_entity.type
_entity.pdbx_description
1 polymer ?
#
loop_
_entity_poly.entity_id
_entity_poly.type
_entity_poly.pdbx_seq_one_letter_code
_entity_poly.pdbx_strand_id
1 'polypeptide(L)'
;MLTRNRKSRLYCGPLNWLALLIAIAITQVDAQPQAPRVDLNSPAELFKLFIQSPPTITNMQFRMSWPGREAKFPPRFYLAAWQENAYFIQEFSSLSELLSTETGTNAIQITAKYGNKFWQINGRHRALYQWEDRGIPTERTNANVISQLSGRVKLQRALNFGIEHADLASLRWKGDEFRYTNYDGSQTIIGTLKRDDKDRASQLILYYEARTIDFAKPRTFNWMLEYNYATNSLPSYLPERIARFAYDPTGKKVLLDEITFLNIALGSAPLPPTAFDPERYLLPGLSKTFSVSNNLVVYNESGQVKELLNPKDPRILQVKRMEQRGTYYKIIALLTAIPVILLFIRIRSQKRKTNQKPET
;
A
#
# COMPACT_ATOMS: atom_id res chain seq x y z
N MET A 1 91.75 50.05 38.54
CA MET A 1 91.57 49.11 37.40
C MET A 1 90.14 48.57 37.47
N LEU A 2 89.28 48.99 36.56
CA LEU A 2 87.87 48.57 36.49
C LEU A 2 87.61 47.97 35.10
N THR A 3 87.36 46.65 35.06
CA THR A 3 87.06 45.88 33.85
C THR A 3 85.57 45.98 33.50
N ARG A 4 85.29 46.44 32.27
CA ARG A 4 83.94 46.65 31.74
C ARG A 4 83.48 45.41 30.98
N ASN A 5 82.40 44.80 31.44
CA ASN A 5 81.82 43.55 30.94
C ASN A 5 80.85 43.83 29.77
N ARG A 6 81.14 43.36 28.55
CA ARG A 6 80.25 43.47 27.37
C ARG A 6 79.45 42.17 27.19
N LYS A 7 78.13 42.24 27.41
CA LYS A 7 77.17 41.18 27.05
C LYS A 7 76.80 41.31 25.57
N SER A 8 77.09 40.28 24.77
CA SER A 8 76.57 40.09 23.42
C SER A 8 75.17 39.46 23.48
N ARG A 9 74.15 40.18 23.00
CA ARG A 9 72.80 39.63 22.77
C ARG A 9 72.78 38.96 21.39
N LEU A 10 72.58 37.64 21.37
CA LEU A 10 72.24 36.88 20.16
C LEU A 10 70.75 37.12 19.85
N TYR A 11 70.50 37.85 18.77
CA TYR A 11 69.17 37.97 18.16
C TYR A 11 68.86 36.68 17.40
N CYS A 12 67.94 35.86 17.90
CA CYS A 12 67.26 34.83 17.10
C CYS A 12 66.18 35.52 16.24
N GLY A 13 66.39 35.55 14.93
CA GLY A 13 65.43 36.12 13.97
C GLY A 13 64.16 35.27 13.82
N PRO A 14 63.03 35.89 13.44
CA PRO A 14 61.72 35.24 13.31
C PRO A 14 61.57 34.30 12.09
N LEU A 15 62.64 34.00 11.34
CA LEU A 15 62.54 33.20 10.10
C LEU A 15 62.39 31.69 10.31
N ASN A 16 62.63 31.14 11.50
CA ASN A 16 62.52 29.69 11.74
C ASN A 16 61.10 29.19 12.06
N TRP A 17 60.16 30.06 12.37
CA TRP A 17 58.79 29.65 12.70
C TRP A 17 57.91 29.43 11.47
N LEU A 18 58.17 30.14 10.37
CA LEU A 18 57.41 29.98 9.12
C LEU A 18 57.73 28.65 8.42
N ALA A 19 58.99 28.21 8.46
CA ALA A 19 59.40 26.92 7.90
C ALA A 19 58.81 25.72 8.66
N LEU A 20 58.63 25.84 9.98
CA LEU A 20 58.01 24.80 10.80
C LEU A 20 56.49 24.69 10.54
N LEU A 21 55.81 25.83 10.34
CA LEU A 21 54.38 25.84 9.99
C LEU A 21 54.10 25.31 8.58
N ILE A 22 55.02 25.53 7.63
CA ILE A 22 54.93 24.95 6.28
C ILE A 22 55.18 23.42 6.33
N ALA A 23 56.11 22.94 7.16
CA ALA A 23 56.34 21.50 7.33
C ALA A 23 55.16 20.77 7.99
N ILE A 24 54.43 21.42 8.91
CA ILE A 24 53.19 20.89 9.51
C ILE A 24 52.03 20.95 8.50
N ALA A 25 51.94 21.98 7.66
CA ALA A 25 50.92 22.09 6.61
C ALA A 25 51.13 21.08 5.46
N ILE A 26 52.37 20.68 5.16
CA ILE A 26 52.68 19.68 4.11
C ILE A 26 52.49 18.24 4.62
N THR A 27 52.61 18.00 5.93
CA THR A 27 52.35 16.66 6.52
C THR A 27 50.87 16.40 6.80
N GLN A 28 50.01 17.43 6.79
CA GLN A 28 48.56 17.31 6.80
C GLN A 28 47.90 17.26 5.41
N VAL A 29 48.64 16.83 4.38
CA VAL A 29 48.01 16.10 3.26
C VAL A 29 47.71 14.66 3.75
N ASP A 30 47.09 14.59 4.92
CA ASP A 30 46.53 13.40 5.51
C ASP A 30 45.43 12.95 4.56
N ALA A 31 45.59 11.73 4.07
CA ALA A 31 44.64 10.96 3.30
C ALA A 31 43.21 11.44 3.54
N GLN A 32 42.67 12.27 2.63
CA GLN A 32 41.24 12.40 2.53
C GLN A 32 40.74 10.96 2.41
N PRO A 33 39.96 10.45 3.38
CA PRO A 33 39.43 9.10 3.29
C PRO A 33 38.69 9.08 1.95
N GLN A 34 39.26 8.35 0.99
CA GLN A 34 38.64 8.25 -0.33
C GLN A 34 37.24 7.75 -0.05
N ALA A 35 36.24 8.58 -0.38
CA ALA A 35 34.85 8.21 -0.19
C ALA A 35 34.71 6.80 -0.78
N PRO A 36 34.20 5.83 0.00
CA PRO A 36 34.19 4.44 -0.43
C PRO A 36 33.58 4.38 -1.82
N ARG A 37 34.32 3.80 -2.78
CA ARG A 37 33.84 3.65 -4.16
C ARG A 37 32.56 2.83 -4.09
N VAL A 38 31.43 3.46 -4.39
CA VAL A 38 30.14 2.79 -4.49
C VAL A 38 30.18 1.92 -5.75
N ASP A 39 30.17 0.61 -5.57
CA ASP A 39 29.97 -0.31 -6.69
C ASP A 39 28.49 -0.26 -7.11
N LEU A 40 28.21 0.43 -8.21
CA LEU A 40 26.85 0.60 -8.73
C LEU A 40 26.21 -0.71 -9.20
N ASN A 41 27.01 -1.79 -9.34
CA ASN A 41 26.52 -3.11 -9.71
C ASN A 41 26.30 -4.02 -8.50
N SER A 42 26.50 -3.52 -7.29
CA SER A 42 26.28 -4.32 -6.09
C SER A 42 24.79 -4.66 -5.90
N PRO A 43 24.45 -5.81 -5.29
CA PRO A 43 23.06 -6.19 -5.12
C PRO A 43 22.21 -5.16 -4.37
N ALA A 44 22.74 -4.52 -3.32
CA ALA A 44 22.05 -3.45 -2.61
C ALA A 44 21.83 -2.20 -3.47
N GLU A 45 22.80 -1.80 -4.30
CA GLU A 45 22.62 -0.67 -5.22
C GLU A 45 21.57 -0.99 -6.30
N LEU A 46 21.58 -2.20 -6.87
CA LEU A 46 20.55 -2.64 -7.83
C LEU A 46 19.15 -2.70 -7.21
N PHE A 47 19.03 -3.15 -5.95
CA PHE A 47 17.77 -3.10 -5.20
C PHE A 47 17.29 -1.66 -5.02
N LYS A 48 18.18 -0.74 -4.62
CA LYS A 48 17.86 0.68 -4.47
C LYS A 48 17.43 1.29 -5.80
N LEU A 49 18.16 1.04 -6.88
CA LEU A 49 17.83 1.49 -8.23
C LEU A 49 16.45 1.00 -8.69
N PHE A 50 16.13 -0.28 -8.44
CA PHE A 50 14.81 -0.82 -8.76
C PHE A 50 13.68 -0.05 -8.04
N ILE A 51 13.86 0.30 -6.77
CA ILE A 51 12.86 1.07 -6.02
C ILE A 51 12.75 2.53 -6.53
N GLN A 52 13.90 3.15 -6.86
CA GLN A 52 13.93 4.54 -7.32
C GLN A 52 13.38 4.72 -8.73
N SER A 53 13.64 3.75 -9.61
CA SER A 53 13.26 3.76 -11.02
C SER A 53 12.99 2.32 -11.44
N PRO A 54 11.82 1.76 -11.06
CA PRO A 54 11.50 0.40 -11.44
C PRO A 54 11.50 0.29 -12.97
N PRO A 55 12.04 -0.79 -13.55
CA PRO A 55 11.93 -1.05 -14.98
C PRO A 55 10.51 -1.49 -15.32
N THR A 56 10.15 -1.53 -16.61
CA THR A 56 8.84 -2.07 -17.01
C THR A 56 8.71 -3.50 -16.50
N ILE A 57 7.57 -3.81 -15.89
CA ILE A 57 7.23 -5.14 -15.36
C ILE A 57 6.09 -5.67 -16.20
N THR A 58 6.40 -6.69 -16.99
CA THR A 58 5.45 -7.32 -17.92
C THR A 58 4.53 -8.28 -17.18
N ASN A 59 5.04 -8.91 -16.12
CA ASN A 59 4.30 -9.84 -15.28
C ASN A 59 4.94 -9.90 -13.89
N MET A 60 4.16 -9.65 -12.85
CA MET A 60 4.55 -9.87 -11.47
C MET A 60 3.45 -10.64 -10.75
N GLN A 61 3.83 -11.77 -10.16
CA GLN A 61 2.94 -12.61 -9.37
C GLN A 61 3.38 -12.59 -7.92
N PHE A 62 2.47 -12.30 -7.01
CA PHE A 62 2.79 -12.26 -5.59
C PHE A 62 1.61 -12.65 -4.70
N ARG A 63 1.93 -13.11 -3.50
CA ARG A 63 0.99 -13.43 -2.42
C ARG A 63 1.13 -12.39 -1.32
N MET A 64 0.01 -11.90 -0.79
CA MET A 64 -0.02 -11.19 0.49
C MET A 64 -0.72 -12.07 1.54
N SER A 65 -0.12 -12.18 2.73
CA SER A 65 -0.67 -12.95 3.84
C SER A 65 -0.51 -12.24 5.16
N TRP A 66 -1.37 -12.57 6.13
CA TRP A 66 -1.36 -12.02 7.48
C TRP A 66 -1.20 -13.14 8.50
N PRO A 67 0.05 -13.56 8.80
CA PRO A 67 0.33 -14.69 9.68
C PRO A 67 -0.38 -14.57 11.04
N GLY A 68 -1.06 -15.65 11.45
CA GLY A 68 -1.85 -15.71 12.68
C GLY A 68 -3.21 -14.99 12.62
N ARG A 69 -3.59 -14.45 11.46
CA ARG A 69 -4.86 -13.75 11.22
C ARG A 69 -5.58 -14.23 9.96
N GLU A 70 -5.22 -15.40 9.44
CA GLU A 70 -5.68 -15.94 8.16
C GLU A 70 -7.18 -16.22 8.14
N ALA A 71 -7.77 -16.58 9.29
CA ALA A 71 -9.22 -16.78 9.40
C ALA A 71 -10.01 -15.48 9.11
N LYS A 72 -9.45 -14.32 9.47
CA LYS A 72 -10.06 -13.01 9.23
C LYS A 72 -9.60 -12.38 7.92
N PHE A 73 -8.34 -12.61 7.56
CA PHE A 73 -7.68 -12.07 6.39
C PHE A 73 -7.01 -13.21 5.63
N PRO A 74 -7.78 -13.98 4.84
CA PRO A 74 -7.21 -15.07 4.06
C PRO A 74 -6.15 -14.53 3.09
N PRO A 75 -5.11 -15.31 2.78
CA PRO A 75 -4.11 -14.92 1.79
C PRO A 75 -4.76 -14.50 0.47
N ARG A 76 -4.16 -13.49 -0.17
CA ARG A 76 -4.57 -13.00 -1.49
C ARG A 76 -3.43 -13.16 -2.47
N PHE A 77 -3.79 -13.50 -3.70
CA PHE A 77 -2.86 -13.72 -4.79
C PHE A 77 -3.07 -12.64 -5.84
N TYR A 78 -1.99 -12.17 -6.43
CA TYR A 78 -2.02 -11.03 -7.32
C TYR A 78 -1.24 -11.30 -8.59
N LEU A 79 -1.79 -10.83 -9.70
CA LEU A 79 -1.09 -10.65 -10.97
C LEU A 79 -1.02 -9.16 -11.25
N ALA A 80 0.17 -8.64 -11.55
CA ALA A 80 0.36 -7.24 -11.82
C ALA A 80 1.27 -6.98 -13.02
N ALA A 81 1.09 -5.81 -13.63
CA ALA A 81 1.98 -5.24 -14.62
C ALA A 81 2.17 -3.75 -14.30
N TRP A 82 3.34 -3.22 -14.62
CA TRP A 82 3.69 -1.84 -14.31
C TRP A 82 4.61 -1.24 -15.38
N GLN A 83 4.39 0.03 -15.66
CA GLN A 83 5.33 0.90 -16.37
C GLN A 83 5.11 2.36 -15.94
N GLU A 84 5.92 3.27 -16.45
CA GLU A 84 5.67 4.69 -16.23
C GLU A 84 4.27 5.09 -16.72
N ASN A 85 3.52 5.78 -15.87
CA ASN A 85 2.14 6.24 -16.12
C ASN A 85 1.07 5.15 -16.38
N ALA A 86 1.39 3.86 -16.25
CA ALA A 86 0.40 2.80 -16.39
C ALA A 86 0.64 1.63 -15.43
N TYR A 87 -0.44 1.05 -14.93
CA TYR A 87 -0.38 -0.15 -14.12
C TYR A 87 -1.64 -0.97 -14.29
N PHE A 88 -1.54 -2.24 -13.94
CA PHE A 88 -2.66 -3.13 -13.83
C PHE A 88 -2.40 -4.11 -12.68
N ILE A 89 -3.45 -4.45 -11.93
CA ILE A 89 -3.40 -5.48 -10.89
C ILE A 89 -4.73 -6.23 -10.83
N GLN A 90 -4.63 -7.56 -10.77
CA GLN A 90 -5.72 -8.50 -10.50
C GLN A 90 -5.52 -9.12 -9.13
N GLU A 91 -6.62 -9.33 -8.42
CA GLU A 91 -6.65 -10.02 -7.14
C GLU A 91 -7.43 -11.35 -7.27
N PHE A 92 -6.89 -12.41 -6.70
CA PHE A 92 -7.44 -13.77 -6.69
C PHE A 92 -7.53 -14.32 -5.26
N SER A 93 -8.44 -15.26 -5.05
CA SER A 93 -8.68 -15.89 -3.76
C SER A 93 -7.72 -17.05 -3.48
N SER A 94 -7.20 -17.68 -4.53
CA SER A 94 -6.33 -18.85 -4.44
C SER A 94 -5.20 -18.82 -5.47
N LEU A 95 -4.16 -19.62 -5.23
CA LEU A 95 -3.05 -19.78 -6.17
C LEU A 95 -3.51 -20.46 -7.46
N SER A 96 -4.42 -21.43 -7.38
CA SER A 96 -4.94 -22.13 -8.56
C SER A 96 -5.70 -21.19 -9.50
N GLU A 97 -6.45 -20.22 -8.96
CA GLU A 97 -7.10 -19.19 -9.77
C GLU A 97 -6.08 -18.29 -10.48
N LEU A 98 -5.03 -17.85 -9.77
CA LEU A 98 -3.95 -17.04 -10.34
C LEU A 98 -3.24 -17.76 -11.50
N LEU A 99 -3.01 -19.07 -11.36
CA LEU A 99 -2.30 -19.88 -12.35
C LEU A 99 -3.20 -20.42 -13.47
N SER A 100 -4.52 -20.24 -13.36
CA SER A 100 -5.45 -20.71 -14.39
C SER A 100 -5.31 -19.92 -15.70
N THR A 101 -5.48 -20.59 -16.83
CA THR A 101 -5.41 -19.98 -18.16
C THR A 101 -6.67 -19.22 -18.56
N GLU A 102 -7.73 -19.30 -17.75
CA GLU A 102 -8.96 -18.54 -17.98
C GLU A 102 -8.72 -17.06 -17.64
N THR A 103 -8.58 -16.25 -18.67
CA THR A 103 -8.25 -14.82 -18.59
C THR A 103 -9.24 -14.05 -17.71
N GLY A 104 -8.84 -13.78 -16.46
CA GLY A 104 -9.44 -12.77 -15.58
C GLY A 104 -10.89 -13.01 -15.13
N THR A 105 -11.54 -14.11 -15.54
CA THR A 105 -12.93 -14.45 -15.18
C THR A 105 -13.11 -14.69 -13.68
N ASN A 106 -12.06 -15.21 -13.04
CA ASN A 106 -12.03 -15.60 -11.63
C ASN A 106 -11.41 -14.53 -10.71
N ALA A 107 -11.02 -13.37 -11.26
CA ALA A 107 -10.46 -12.28 -10.46
C ALA A 107 -11.55 -11.67 -9.55
N ILE A 108 -11.23 -11.53 -8.26
CA ILE A 108 -12.06 -10.83 -7.27
C ILE A 108 -12.21 -9.37 -7.67
N GLN A 109 -11.10 -8.76 -8.08
CA GLN A 109 -11.02 -7.37 -8.47
C GLN A 109 -9.92 -7.19 -9.50
N ILE A 110 -10.18 -6.32 -10.46
CA ILE A 110 -9.19 -5.86 -11.42
C ILE A 110 -9.16 -4.34 -11.32
N THR A 111 -7.98 -3.74 -11.21
CA THR A 111 -7.82 -2.28 -11.29
C THR A 111 -6.67 -1.95 -12.22
N ALA A 112 -6.82 -0.92 -13.03
CA ALA A 112 -5.73 -0.45 -13.87
C ALA A 112 -5.78 1.06 -14.09
N LYS A 113 -4.67 1.57 -14.62
CA LYS A 113 -4.48 2.95 -15.03
C LYS A 113 -3.68 2.97 -16.33
N TYR A 114 -4.04 3.86 -17.24
CA TYR A 114 -3.20 4.25 -18.37
C TYR A 114 -3.32 5.77 -18.61
N GLY A 115 -2.24 6.52 -18.41
CA GLY A 115 -2.25 7.98 -18.49
C GLY A 115 -3.09 8.59 -17.36
N ASN A 116 -4.14 9.34 -17.70
CA ASN A 116 -5.10 9.89 -16.73
C ASN A 116 -6.35 9.01 -16.53
N LYS A 117 -6.47 7.90 -17.27
CA LYS A 117 -7.63 7.01 -17.19
C LYS A 117 -7.40 5.91 -16.17
N PHE A 118 -8.37 5.74 -15.28
CA PHE A 118 -8.46 4.70 -14.29
C PHE A 118 -9.69 3.85 -14.56
N TRP A 119 -9.57 2.55 -14.30
CA TRP A 119 -10.73 1.68 -14.30
C TRP A 119 -10.61 0.54 -13.32
N GLN A 120 -11.77 -0.01 -12.95
CA GLN A 120 -11.90 -1.16 -12.09
C GLN A 120 -13.03 -2.06 -12.54
N ILE A 121 -12.82 -3.37 -12.41
CA ILE A 121 -13.85 -4.40 -12.55
C ILE A 121 -13.95 -5.16 -11.23
N ASN A 122 -15.17 -5.30 -10.70
CA ASN A 122 -15.43 -6.12 -9.52
C ASN A 122 -16.01 -7.48 -9.94
N GLY A 123 -15.38 -8.58 -9.50
CA GLY A 123 -15.64 -9.94 -9.97
C GLY A 123 -17.07 -10.44 -9.79
N ARG A 124 -17.81 -9.94 -8.78
CA ARG A 124 -19.18 -10.41 -8.50
C ARG A 124 -20.26 -9.93 -9.48
N HIS A 125 -20.05 -8.77 -10.11
CA HIS A 125 -21.06 -8.17 -11.00
C HIS A 125 -20.49 -7.75 -12.36
N ARG A 126 -19.17 -7.89 -12.55
CA ARG A 126 -18.40 -7.44 -13.72
C ARG A 126 -18.78 -6.03 -14.21
N ALA A 127 -19.15 -5.20 -13.24
CA ALA A 127 -19.40 -3.78 -13.46
C ALA A 127 -18.05 -3.11 -13.69
N LEU A 128 -17.95 -2.37 -14.80
CA LEU A 128 -16.81 -1.56 -15.14
C LEU A 128 -17.02 -0.18 -14.53
N TYR A 129 -16.11 0.23 -13.65
CA TYR A 129 -16.04 1.57 -13.12
C TYR A 129 -14.88 2.29 -13.80
N GLN A 130 -15.13 3.48 -14.33
CA GLN A 130 -14.12 4.30 -15.01
C GLN A 130 -14.05 5.67 -14.36
N TRP A 131 -12.86 6.23 -14.33
CA TRP A 131 -12.60 7.60 -13.92
C TRP A 131 -11.46 8.17 -14.74
N GLU A 132 -11.61 9.43 -15.14
CA GLU A 132 -10.57 10.18 -15.81
C GLU A 132 -10.10 11.30 -14.87
N ASP A 133 -8.85 11.26 -14.43
CA ASP A 133 -8.30 12.31 -13.56
C ASP A 133 -8.10 13.60 -14.36
N ARG A 134 -9.03 14.53 -14.20
CA ARG A 134 -8.99 15.88 -14.79
C ARG A 134 -8.34 16.91 -13.87
N GLY A 135 -7.70 16.47 -12.78
CA GLY A 135 -7.09 17.35 -11.79
C GLY A 135 -8.08 18.02 -10.85
N ILE A 136 -9.32 17.52 -10.75
CA ILE A 136 -10.37 18.05 -9.88
C ILE A 136 -10.27 17.40 -8.48
N PRO A 137 -9.83 18.11 -7.42
CA PRO A 137 -9.53 17.47 -6.13
C PRO A 137 -10.74 16.81 -5.46
N THR A 138 -11.94 17.36 -5.65
CA THR A 138 -13.17 16.86 -5.04
C THR A 138 -13.56 15.46 -5.56
N GLU A 139 -13.23 15.12 -6.80
CA GLU A 139 -13.48 13.79 -7.37
C GLU A 139 -12.67 12.69 -6.67
N ARG A 140 -11.47 13.02 -6.18
CA ARG A 140 -10.61 12.06 -5.48
C ARG A 140 -11.17 11.60 -4.14
N THR A 141 -12.17 12.33 -3.62
CA THR A 141 -12.91 11.93 -2.41
C THR A 141 -14.07 10.97 -2.69
N ASN A 142 -14.39 10.73 -3.97
CA ASN A 142 -15.46 9.84 -4.38
C ASN A 142 -15.13 8.39 -4.00
N ALA A 143 -16.08 7.67 -3.39
CA ALA A 143 -15.87 6.30 -2.94
C ALA A 143 -15.47 5.33 -4.09
N ASN A 144 -15.98 5.54 -5.31
CA ASN A 144 -15.59 4.73 -6.47
C ASN A 144 -14.16 5.03 -6.92
N VAL A 145 -13.73 6.30 -6.84
CA VAL A 145 -12.35 6.68 -7.13
C VAL A 145 -11.41 6.10 -6.08
N ILE A 146 -11.76 6.21 -4.80
CA ILE A 146 -10.99 5.61 -3.69
C ILE A 146 -10.87 4.08 -3.88
N SER A 147 -11.95 3.39 -4.28
CA SER A 147 -11.90 1.96 -4.57
C SER A 147 -10.94 1.64 -5.71
N GLN A 148 -10.96 2.41 -6.80
CA GLN A 148 -10.04 2.25 -7.93
C GLN A 148 -8.58 2.44 -7.51
N LEU A 149 -8.32 3.41 -6.62
CA LEU A 149 -6.98 3.68 -6.10
C LEU A 149 -6.46 2.62 -5.12
N SER A 150 -7.33 1.77 -4.56
CA SER A 150 -6.90 0.73 -3.61
C SER A 150 -5.95 -0.31 -4.23
N GLY A 151 -6.12 -0.63 -5.52
CA GLY A 151 -5.22 -1.52 -6.24
C GLY A 151 -3.83 -0.90 -6.44
N ARG A 152 -3.77 0.42 -6.70
CA ARG A 152 -2.50 1.16 -6.75
C ARG A 152 -1.74 1.05 -5.44
N VAL A 153 -2.41 1.14 -4.29
CA VAL A 153 -1.75 1.03 -2.97
C VAL A 153 -1.13 -0.35 -2.77
N LYS A 154 -1.83 -1.42 -3.15
CA LYS A 154 -1.30 -2.80 -3.08
C LYS A 154 -0.08 -2.96 -3.99
N LEU A 155 -0.15 -2.46 -5.21
CA LEU A 155 0.95 -2.51 -6.15
C LEU A 155 2.14 -1.66 -5.70
N GLN A 156 1.89 -0.45 -5.18
CA GLN A 156 2.90 0.43 -4.58
C GLN A 156 3.69 -0.28 -3.51
N ARG A 157 2.96 -0.95 -2.61
CA ARG A 157 3.57 -1.71 -1.53
C ARG A 157 4.42 -2.86 -2.06
N ALA A 158 3.99 -3.59 -3.09
CA ALA A 158 4.79 -4.65 -3.68
C ALA A 158 6.07 -4.10 -4.36
N LEU A 159 5.95 -3.09 -5.21
CA LEU A 159 7.07 -2.55 -5.99
C LEU A 159 8.08 -1.75 -5.16
N ASN A 160 7.63 -1.10 -4.08
CA ASN A 160 8.51 -0.49 -3.09
C ASN A 160 8.98 -1.48 -2.02
N PHE A 161 8.90 -2.79 -2.31
CA PHE A 161 9.33 -3.88 -1.44
C PHE A 161 8.88 -3.75 0.03
N GLY A 162 7.61 -3.40 0.24
CA GLY A 162 6.98 -3.33 1.56
C GLY A 162 6.97 -1.94 2.19
N ILE A 163 7.63 -0.94 1.61
CA ILE A 163 7.53 0.45 2.06
C ILE A 163 6.14 0.97 1.69
N GLU A 164 5.25 1.08 2.68
CA GLU A 164 3.89 1.58 2.45
C GLU A 164 3.89 3.11 2.34
N HIS A 165 2.88 3.62 1.65
CA HIS A 165 2.57 5.06 1.50
C HIS A 165 3.60 5.92 0.74
N ALA A 166 4.71 5.34 0.31
CA ALA A 166 5.57 5.97 -0.68
C ALA A 166 4.99 5.81 -2.08
N ASP A 167 5.01 6.88 -2.88
CA ASP A 167 4.70 6.78 -4.30
C ASP A 167 5.76 5.95 -5.04
N LEU A 168 5.37 5.31 -6.14
CA LEU A 168 6.32 4.59 -7.00
C LEU A 168 7.34 5.57 -7.58
N ALA A 169 8.59 5.13 -7.67
CA ALA A 169 9.70 5.92 -8.21
C ALA A 169 9.96 7.26 -7.50
N SER A 170 9.46 7.43 -6.27
CA SER A 170 9.57 8.69 -5.51
C SER A 170 10.69 8.69 -4.48
N LEU A 171 11.16 7.51 -4.07
CA LEU A 171 12.21 7.36 -3.08
C LEU A 171 13.56 7.81 -3.65
N ARG A 172 14.38 8.48 -2.83
CA ARG A 172 15.73 8.92 -3.21
C ARG A 172 16.70 8.53 -2.11
N TRP A 173 17.64 7.67 -2.44
CA TRP A 173 18.66 7.18 -1.50
C TRP A 173 19.85 8.13 -1.43
N LYS A 174 20.41 8.27 -0.23
CA LYS A 174 21.68 8.90 0.08
C LYS A 174 22.48 7.90 0.90
N GLY A 175 23.36 7.15 0.23
CA GLY A 175 23.99 5.97 0.82
C GLY A 175 22.94 4.88 1.08
N ASP A 176 22.82 4.44 2.34
CA ASP A 176 21.83 3.44 2.76
C ASP A 176 20.61 4.06 3.45
N GLU A 177 20.44 5.37 3.33
CA GLU A 177 19.31 6.08 3.93
C GLU A 177 18.45 6.74 2.87
N PHE A 178 17.16 6.89 3.14
CA PHE A 178 16.30 7.79 2.39
C PHE A 178 15.40 8.57 3.33
N ARG A 179 14.93 9.70 2.82
CA ARG A 179 13.82 10.46 3.41
C ARG A 179 12.81 10.78 2.31
N TYR A 180 11.57 10.42 2.56
CA TYR A 180 10.43 10.72 1.70
C TYR A 180 9.40 11.51 2.47
N THR A 181 8.84 12.53 1.83
CA THR A 181 7.69 13.26 2.33
C THR A 181 6.68 13.30 1.19
N ASN A 182 5.44 12.91 1.48
CA ASN A 182 4.38 12.92 0.47
C ASN A 182 4.03 14.35 0.03
N TYR A 183 3.31 14.47 -1.08
CA TYR A 183 3.05 15.76 -1.73
C TYR A 183 2.36 16.80 -0.83
N ASP A 184 1.45 16.36 0.05
CA ASP A 184 0.73 17.25 0.98
C ASP A 184 1.46 17.48 2.31
N GLY A 185 2.65 16.88 2.50
CA GLY A 185 3.44 16.99 3.72
C GLY A 185 2.83 16.30 4.94
N SER A 186 1.74 15.55 4.77
CA SER A 186 1.06 14.87 5.87
C SER A 186 1.82 13.65 6.38
N GLN A 187 2.74 13.09 5.60
CA GLN A 187 3.50 11.91 5.97
C GLN A 187 4.97 12.04 5.58
N THR A 188 5.84 11.73 6.54
CA THR A 188 7.28 11.56 6.31
C THR A 188 7.69 10.13 6.64
N ILE A 189 8.52 9.55 5.78
CA ILE A 189 9.09 8.22 5.91
C ILE A 189 10.61 8.37 5.87
N ILE A 190 11.30 7.87 6.88
CA ILE A 190 12.75 7.76 6.91
C ILE A 190 13.09 6.27 6.91
N GLY A 191 13.99 5.85 6.04
CA GLY A 191 14.41 4.46 5.95
C GLY A 191 15.93 4.33 6.04
N THR A 192 16.40 3.30 6.75
CA THR A 192 17.81 2.91 6.80
C THR A 192 17.95 1.44 6.42
N LEU A 193 18.63 1.19 5.31
CA LEU A 193 18.90 -0.15 4.79
C LEU A 193 20.06 -0.79 5.54
N LYS A 194 19.91 -2.06 5.87
CA LYS A 194 20.99 -2.94 6.32
C LYS A 194 21.27 -3.96 5.24
N ARG A 195 22.55 -4.30 5.10
CA ARG A 195 23.05 -5.24 4.10
C ARG A 195 23.48 -6.54 4.77
N ASP A 196 23.41 -7.66 4.04
CA ASP A 196 24.02 -8.92 4.48
C ASP A 196 25.50 -9.02 4.04
N ASP A 197 26.11 -10.18 4.31
CA ASP A 197 27.48 -10.54 3.93
C ASP A 197 27.71 -10.63 2.42
N LYS A 198 26.63 -10.72 1.62
CA LYS A 198 26.64 -10.72 0.15
C LYS A 198 26.26 -9.37 -0.43
N ASP A 199 26.26 -8.33 0.40
CA ASP A 199 25.86 -6.96 0.03
C ASP A 199 24.42 -6.87 -0.51
N ARG A 200 23.53 -7.79 -0.12
CA ARG A 200 22.10 -7.73 -0.44
C ARG A 200 21.34 -6.97 0.63
N ALA A 201 20.23 -6.33 0.26
CA ALA A 201 19.32 -5.69 1.19
C ALA A 201 18.74 -6.73 2.16
N SER A 202 19.13 -6.74 3.44
CA SER A 202 18.69 -7.73 4.41
C SER A 202 17.54 -7.24 5.29
N GLN A 203 17.61 -5.98 5.71
CA GLN A 203 16.59 -5.33 6.52
C GLN A 203 16.40 -3.88 6.12
N LEU A 204 15.19 -3.35 6.28
CA LEU A 204 14.91 -1.93 6.17
C LEU A 204 14.20 -1.46 7.43
N ILE A 205 14.85 -0.58 8.17
CA ILE A 205 14.29 0.05 9.37
C ILE A 205 13.58 1.32 8.91
N LEU A 206 12.29 1.41 9.22
CA LEU A 206 11.42 2.51 8.79
C LEU A 206 10.88 3.28 9.98
N TYR A 207 11.04 4.60 9.94
CA TYR A 207 10.39 5.54 10.82
C TYR A 207 9.34 6.33 10.03
N TYR A 208 8.10 6.27 10.50
CA TYR A 208 6.98 7.01 9.94
C TYR A 208 6.59 8.13 10.90
N GLU A 209 6.41 9.33 10.37
CA GLU A 209 5.74 10.46 11.03
C GLU A 209 4.49 10.81 10.22
N ALA A 210 3.31 10.66 10.83
CA ALA A 210 2.03 10.99 10.21
C ALA A 210 1.35 12.15 10.95
N ARG A 211 1.02 13.19 10.21
CA ARG A 211 0.27 14.37 10.64
C ARG A 211 -1.15 14.24 10.12
N THR A 212 -2.08 13.89 10.98
CA THR A 212 -3.50 13.89 10.63
C THR A 212 -4.19 15.06 11.30
N ILE A 213 -5.23 15.58 10.64
CA ILE A 213 -6.03 16.74 11.11
C ILE A 213 -6.56 16.52 12.54
N ASP A 214 -6.83 15.26 12.90
CA ASP A 214 -7.43 14.90 14.19
C ASP A 214 -6.45 14.80 15.37
N PHE A 215 -5.14 14.91 15.16
CA PHE A 215 -4.16 14.78 16.25
C PHE A 215 -3.37 16.08 16.45
N ALA A 216 -3.39 16.59 17.68
CA ALA A 216 -2.61 17.77 18.08
C ALA A 216 -1.08 17.55 18.00
N LYS A 217 -0.62 16.29 17.88
CA LYS A 217 0.78 15.92 17.71
C LYS A 217 0.91 14.85 16.61
N PRO A 218 2.00 14.86 15.80
CA PRO A 218 2.25 13.81 14.84
C PRO A 218 2.29 12.43 15.51
N ARG A 219 1.69 11.42 14.88
CA ARG A 219 1.86 10.03 15.31
C ARG A 219 3.10 9.46 14.67
N THR A 220 3.89 8.74 15.46
CA THR A 220 5.11 8.11 14.99
C THR A 220 5.01 6.60 15.10
N PHE A 221 5.53 5.90 14.10
CA PHE A 221 5.52 4.44 14.04
C PHE A 221 6.88 3.95 13.55
N ASN A 222 7.39 2.89 14.17
CA ASN A 222 8.61 2.22 13.74
C ASN A 222 8.25 0.85 13.18
N TRP A 223 8.61 0.60 11.93
CA TRP A 223 8.47 -0.70 11.29
C TRP A 223 9.84 -1.25 10.90
N MET A 224 9.92 -2.56 10.81
CA MET A 224 11.06 -3.24 10.24
C MET A 224 10.59 -4.15 9.13
N LEU A 225 11.23 -4.05 7.97
CA LEU A 225 11.08 -5.01 6.88
C LEU A 225 12.29 -5.94 6.92
N GLU A 226 12.03 -7.24 6.78
CA GLU A 226 13.08 -8.23 6.57
C GLU A 226 12.92 -8.87 5.20
N TYR A 227 14.04 -8.94 4.50
CA TYR A 227 14.13 -9.42 3.14
C TYR A 227 14.77 -10.79 3.15
N ASN A 228 14.05 -11.77 2.61
CA ASN A 228 14.53 -13.13 2.46
C ASN A 228 14.71 -13.44 0.98
N TYR A 229 15.89 -13.94 0.66
CA TYR A 229 16.27 -14.39 -0.66
C TYR A 229 16.29 -15.91 -0.64
N ALA A 230 15.34 -16.55 -1.34
CA ALA A 230 15.47 -17.96 -1.67
C ALA A 230 16.15 -18.13 -3.03
N THR A 231 16.41 -19.37 -3.41
CA THR A 231 17.12 -19.75 -4.65
C THR A 231 16.23 -19.76 -5.89
N ASN A 232 15.03 -19.17 -5.83
CA ASN A 232 14.10 -19.17 -6.95
C ASN A 232 14.53 -18.20 -8.07
N SER A 233 13.74 -18.19 -9.14
CA SER A 233 13.98 -17.52 -10.44
C SER A 233 13.98 -15.99 -10.43
N LEU A 234 14.05 -15.34 -9.27
CA LEU A 234 14.12 -13.87 -9.18
C LEU A 234 15.57 -13.39 -9.36
N PRO A 235 15.79 -12.18 -9.89
CA PRO A 235 17.11 -11.56 -9.89
C PRO A 235 17.71 -11.57 -8.48
N SER A 236 19.00 -11.87 -8.35
CA SER A 236 19.67 -12.09 -7.06
C SER A 236 19.63 -10.90 -6.09
N TYR A 237 19.38 -9.70 -6.60
CA TYR A 237 19.23 -8.47 -5.83
C TYR A 237 17.78 -8.22 -5.34
N LEU A 238 16.78 -8.94 -5.85
CA LEU A 238 15.38 -8.82 -5.43
C LEU A 238 15.01 -9.92 -4.42
N PRO A 239 14.43 -9.56 -3.27
CA PRO A 239 14.01 -10.55 -2.30
C PRO A 239 12.75 -11.29 -2.76
N GLU A 240 12.68 -12.57 -2.44
CA GLU A 240 11.49 -13.39 -2.69
C GLU A 240 10.39 -13.11 -1.66
N ARG A 241 10.79 -12.86 -0.40
CA ARG A 241 9.84 -12.67 0.69
C ARG A 241 10.19 -11.44 1.49
N ILE A 242 9.18 -10.62 1.75
CA ILE A 242 9.25 -9.45 2.63
C ILE A 242 8.36 -9.73 3.84
N ALA A 243 8.95 -9.78 5.02
CA ALA A 243 8.20 -9.86 6.27
C ALA A 243 8.21 -8.50 6.96
N ARG A 244 7.04 -7.97 7.32
CA ARG A 244 6.92 -6.69 8.00
C ARG A 244 6.60 -6.88 9.47
N PHE A 245 7.33 -6.17 10.31
CA PHE A 245 7.20 -6.23 11.74
C PHE A 245 6.95 -4.86 12.35
N ALA A 246 6.16 -4.85 13.42
CA ALA A 246 6.12 -3.76 14.37
C ALA A 246 6.80 -4.18 15.67
N TYR A 247 7.26 -3.22 16.45
CA TYR A 247 7.67 -3.44 17.83
C TYR A 247 6.49 -3.13 18.74
N ASP A 248 6.18 -4.05 19.65
CA ASP A 248 5.23 -3.79 20.71
C ASP A 248 5.86 -2.89 21.81
N PRO A 249 5.07 -2.41 22.79
CA PRO A 249 5.61 -1.57 23.87
C PRO A 249 6.69 -2.23 24.74
N THR A 250 6.82 -3.56 24.69
CA THR A 250 7.86 -4.31 25.41
C THR A 250 9.15 -4.45 24.59
N GLY A 251 9.16 -3.93 23.36
CA GLY A 251 10.27 -4.07 22.41
C GLY A 251 10.28 -5.42 21.67
N LYS A 252 9.22 -6.24 21.83
CA LYS A 252 9.12 -7.51 21.11
C LYS A 252 8.63 -7.26 19.69
N LYS A 253 9.28 -7.95 18.76
CA LYS A 253 8.97 -7.93 17.33
C LYS A 253 7.70 -8.75 17.06
N VAL A 254 6.70 -8.12 16.44
CA VAL A 254 5.41 -8.72 16.07
C VAL A 254 5.25 -8.71 14.56
N LEU A 255 5.08 -9.89 13.97
CA LEU A 255 4.84 -10.05 12.53
C LEU A 255 3.45 -9.51 12.19
N LEU A 256 3.41 -8.54 11.28
CA LEU A 256 2.15 -7.97 10.81
C LEU A 256 1.65 -8.72 9.59
N ASP A 257 2.48 -8.80 8.56
CA ASP A 257 2.12 -9.39 7.29
C ASP A 257 3.36 -9.69 6.45
N GLU A 258 3.11 -10.35 5.33
CA GLU A 258 4.13 -10.87 4.44
C GLU A 258 3.72 -10.69 2.99
N ILE A 259 4.71 -10.36 2.16
CA ILE A 259 4.62 -10.42 0.71
C ILE A 259 5.58 -11.52 0.23
N THR A 260 5.09 -12.44 -0.59
CA THR A 260 5.90 -13.47 -1.25
C THR A 260 5.78 -13.29 -2.76
N PHE A 261 6.87 -12.99 -3.44
CA PHE A 261 6.93 -12.94 -4.89
C PHE A 261 7.09 -14.34 -5.44
N LEU A 262 6.20 -14.70 -6.37
CA LEU A 262 6.21 -15.98 -7.06
C LEU A 262 6.95 -15.86 -8.40
N ASN A 263 6.83 -14.71 -9.06
CA ASN A 263 7.48 -14.42 -10.33
C ASN A 263 7.58 -12.91 -10.56
N ILE A 264 8.67 -12.46 -11.19
CA ILE A 264 8.84 -11.09 -11.68
C ILE A 264 9.53 -11.16 -13.06
N ALA A 265 8.81 -10.78 -14.11
CA ALA A 265 9.32 -10.67 -15.47
C ALA A 265 9.49 -9.19 -15.84
N LEU A 266 10.74 -8.81 -16.12
CA LEU A 266 11.11 -7.46 -16.52
C LEU A 266 11.01 -7.32 -18.05
N GLY A 267 10.55 -6.16 -18.51
CA GLY A 267 10.48 -5.79 -19.92
C GLY A 267 11.49 -4.70 -20.25
N SER A 268 12.10 -4.78 -21.43
CA SER A 268 13.00 -3.74 -21.96
C SER A 268 12.26 -2.60 -22.67
N ALA A 269 10.98 -2.78 -22.99
CA ALA A 269 10.14 -1.80 -23.67
C ALA A 269 8.81 -1.61 -22.92
N PRO A 270 8.17 -0.43 -23.04
CA PRO A 270 6.82 -0.22 -22.55
C PRO A 270 5.83 -1.23 -23.15
N LEU A 271 4.89 -1.71 -22.34
CA LEU A 271 3.75 -2.50 -22.78
C LEU A 271 2.83 -1.65 -23.68
N PRO A 272 2.19 -2.28 -24.68
CA PRO A 272 1.23 -1.58 -25.53
C PRO A 272 0.01 -1.12 -24.72
N PRO A 273 -0.68 -0.04 -25.13
CA PRO A 273 -1.88 0.46 -24.43
C PRO A 273 -2.96 -0.61 -24.24
N THR A 274 -3.08 -1.53 -25.19
CA THR A 274 -4.03 -2.66 -25.16
C THR A 274 -3.80 -3.61 -23.99
N ALA A 275 -2.60 -3.64 -23.40
CA ALA A 275 -2.33 -4.39 -22.17
C ALA A 275 -3.05 -3.79 -20.94
N PHE A 276 -3.54 -2.56 -21.03
CA PHE A 276 -4.27 -1.87 -19.96
C PHE A 276 -5.73 -1.61 -20.32
N ASP A 277 -6.24 -2.22 -21.37
CA ASP A 277 -7.62 -2.08 -21.81
C ASP A 277 -8.57 -2.97 -20.97
N PRO A 278 -9.70 -2.44 -20.44
CA PRO A 278 -10.69 -3.24 -19.73
C PRO A 278 -11.44 -4.22 -20.64
N GLU A 279 -11.58 -3.97 -21.95
CA GLU A 279 -12.46 -4.73 -22.86
C GLU A 279 -12.20 -6.23 -22.84
N ARG A 280 -10.92 -6.64 -22.72
CA ARG A 280 -10.51 -8.06 -22.64
C ARG A 280 -11.03 -8.82 -21.42
N TYR A 281 -11.60 -8.11 -20.44
CA TYR A 281 -12.13 -8.67 -19.20
C TYR A 281 -13.65 -8.58 -19.08
N LEU A 282 -14.31 -7.89 -20.02
CA LEU A 282 -15.76 -7.74 -20.03
C LEU A 282 -16.40 -8.94 -20.71
N LEU A 283 -17.56 -9.35 -20.20
CA LEU A 283 -18.39 -10.35 -20.89
C LEU A 283 -19.35 -9.61 -21.83
N PRO A 284 -19.47 -10.06 -23.10
CA PRO A 284 -20.46 -9.50 -24.01
C PRO A 284 -21.86 -9.47 -23.38
N GLY A 285 -22.51 -8.30 -23.38
CA GLY A 285 -23.89 -8.14 -22.93
C GLY A 285 -24.16 -8.14 -21.42
N LEU A 286 -23.15 -8.32 -20.56
CA LEU A 286 -23.34 -8.42 -19.09
C LEU A 286 -22.72 -7.27 -18.29
N SER A 287 -21.81 -6.50 -18.90
CA SER A 287 -21.08 -5.46 -18.19
C SER A 287 -21.83 -4.12 -18.20
N LYS A 288 -22.22 -3.66 -17.01
CA LYS A 288 -22.65 -2.27 -16.80
C LYS A 288 -21.42 -1.37 -16.68
N THR A 289 -21.44 -0.22 -17.36
CA THR A 289 -20.37 0.77 -17.30
C THR A 289 -20.80 1.97 -16.49
N PHE A 290 -20.02 2.28 -15.47
CA PHE A 290 -20.17 3.42 -14.58
C PHE A 290 -18.98 4.35 -14.78
N SER A 291 -19.23 5.64 -14.90
CA SER A 291 -18.18 6.66 -15.01
C SER A 291 -18.33 7.66 -13.87
N VAL A 292 -17.21 8.19 -13.38
CA VAL A 292 -17.21 9.30 -12.41
C VAL A 292 -16.96 10.60 -13.15
N SER A 293 -17.82 11.60 -12.94
CA SER A 293 -17.68 12.95 -13.47
C SER A 293 -18.26 13.96 -12.47
N ASN A 294 -17.49 14.99 -12.10
CA ASN A 294 -17.89 16.03 -11.14
C ASN A 294 -18.40 15.45 -9.80
N ASN A 295 -17.74 14.41 -9.29
CA ASN A 295 -18.12 13.67 -8.08
C ASN A 295 -19.48 12.95 -8.15
N LEU A 296 -20.12 12.91 -9.32
CA LEU A 296 -21.29 12.10 -9.60
C LEU A 296 -20.85 10.80 -10.26
N VAL A 297 -21.57 9.73 -9.94
CA VAL A 297 -21.41 8.46 -10.64
C VAL A 297 -22.53 8.42 -11.67
N VAL A 298 -22.17 8.40 -12.93
CA VAL A 298 -23.11 8.21 -14.03
C VAL A 298 -23.05 6.77 -14.50
N TYR A 299 -24.18 6.20 -14.87
CA TYR A 299 -24.22 4.91 -15.54
C TYR A 299 -24.75 5.09 -16.96
N ASN A 300 -24.13 4.40 -17.92
CA ASN A 300 -24.59 4.38 -19.29
C ASN A 300 -25.43 3.11 -19.49
N GLU A 301 -26.73 3.30 -19.72
CA GLU A 301 -27.65 2.24 -20.14
C GLU A 301 -28.24 2.65 -21.49
N SER A 302 -27.97 1.88 -22.54
CA SER A 302 -28.50 2.12 -23.89
C SER A 302 -28.13 3.49 -24.49
N GLY A 303 -26.95 4.02 -24.18
CA GLY A 303 -26.47 5.31 -24.69
C GLY A 303 -27.00 6.53 -23.91
N GLN A 304 -27.83 6.32 -22.88
CA GLN A 304 -28.30 7.40 -22.01
C GLN A 304 -27.46 7.46 -20.73
N VAL A 305 -26.88 8.63 -20.47
CA VAL A 305 -26.18 8.96 -19.22
C VAL A 305 -27.23 9.22 -18.15
N LYS A 306 -27.32 8.33 -17.16
CA LYS A 306 -28.20 8.52 -15.99
C LYS A 306 -27.33 8.75 -14.76
N GLU A 307 -27.60 9.84 -14.05
CA GLU A 307 -26.95 10.12 -12.77
C GLU A 307 -27.44 9.14 -11.71
N LEU A 308 -26.52 8.45 -11.04
CA LEU A 308 -26.84 7.80 -9.78
C LEU A 308 -27.01 8.89 -8.73
N LEU A 309 -28.14 8.79 -8.01
CA LEU A 309 -28.51 9.71 -6.93
C LEU A 309 -27.31 9.94 -6.00
N ASN A 310 -27.06 11.21 -5.67
CA ASN A 310 -26.03 11.57 -4.69
C ASN A 310 -26.28 10.79 -3.38
N PRO A 311 -25.26 10.26 -2.68
CA PRO A 311 -25.45 9.59 -1.39
C PRO A 311 -26.21 10.43 -0.34
N LYS A 312 -26.19 11.76 -0.47
CA LYS A 312 -26.93 12.73 0.36
C LYS A 312 -28.31 13.09 -0.20
N ASP A 313 -28.69 12.53 -1.35
CA ASP A 313 -30.00 12.76 -1.96
C ASP A 313 -31.08 12.24 -1.00
N PRO A 314 -32.05 13.08 -0.62
CA PRO A 314 -33.10 12.70 0.32
C PRO A 314 -33.90 11.48 -0.14
N ARG A 315 -33.95 11.19 -1.45
CA ARG A 315 -34.58 9.98 -2.00
C ARG A 315 -33.90 8.70 -1.54
N ILE A 316 -32.57 8.67 -1.40
CA ILE A 316 -31.83 7.50 -0.89
C ILE A 316 -32.09 7.32 0.61
N LEU A 317 -32.11 8.43 1.36
CA LEU A 317 -32.38 8.43 2.80
C LEU A 317 -33.82 7.98 3.10
N GLN A 318 -34.77 8.28 2.21
CA GLN A 318 -36.15 7.80 2.31
C GLN A 318 -36.26 6.29 2.13
N VAL A 319 -35.52 5.67 1.21
CA VAL A 319 -35.51 4.20 1.02
C VAL A 319 -35.01 3.50 2.28
N LYS A 320 -33.90 3.94 2.87
CA LYS A 320 -33.39 3.41 4.15
C LYS A 320 -34.39 3.60 5.30
N ARG A 321 -35.06 4.76 5.37
CA ARG A 321 -36.12 5.00 6.37
C ARG A 321 -37.33 4.10 6.16
N MET A 322 -37.71 3.77 4.92
CA MET A 322 -38.80 2.84 4.63
C MET A 322 -38.46 1.41 5.03
N GLU A 323 -37.25 0.91 4.77
CA GLU A 323 -36.80 -0.42 5.22
C GLU A 323 -36.76 -0.53 6.75
N GLN A 324 -36.26 0.51 7.43
CA GLN A 324 -36.25 0.58 8.89
C GLN A 324 -37.67 0.64 9.47
N ARG A 325 -38.58 1.39 8.84
CA ARG A 325 -40.01 1.41 9.22
C ARG A 325 -40.65 0.04 9.01
N GLY A 326 -40.39 -0.63 7.88
CA GLY A 326 -40.89 -1.99 7.62
C GLY A 326 -40.42 -2.99 8.68
N THR A 327 -39.17 -2.90 9.10
CA THR A 327 -38.62 -3.73 10.18
C THR A 327 -39.25 -3.40 11.54
N TYR A 328 -39.43 -2.11 11.85
CA TYR A 328 -40.10 -1.64 13.05
C TYR A 328 -41.55 -2.14 13.16
N TYR A 329 -42.34 -2.04 12.07
CA TYR A 329 -43.71 -2.56 12.04
C TYR A 329 -43.78 -4.09 12.19
N LYS A 330 -42.81 -4.83 11.65
CA LYS A 330 -42.72 -6.28 11.87
C LYS A 330 -42.45 -6.62 13.34
N ILE A 331 -41.58 -5.87 14.02
CA ILE A 331 -41.31 -6.05 15.45
C ILE A 331 -42.56 -5.75 16.27
N ILE A 332 -43.27 -4.65 15.98
CA ILE A 332 -44.53 -4.33 16.67
C ILE A 332 -45.57 -5.42 16.44
N ALA A 333 -45.76 -5.87 15.20
CA ALA A 333 -46.71 -6.94 14.88
C ALA A 333 -46.38 -8.25 15.61
N LEU A 334 -45.09 -8.57 15.76
CA LEU A 334 -44.65 -9.74 16.54
C LEU A 334 -44.96 -9.56 18.04
N LEU A 335 -44.63 -8.40 18.60
CA LEU A 335 -44.87 -8.09 20.01
C LEU A 335 -46.36 -8.03 20.37
N THR A 336 -47.23 -7.63 19.45
CA THR A 336 -48.69 -7.64 19.66
C THR A 336 -49.31 -9.02 19.41
N ALA A 337 -48.74 -9.83 18.50
CA ALA A 337 -49.22 -11.18 18.24
C ALA A 337 -48.90 -12.17 19.38
N ILE A 338 -47.74 -12.03 20.05
CA ILE A 338 -47.33 -12.90 21.16
C ILE A 338 -48.38 -13.00 22.28
N PRO A 339 -48.90 -11.91 22.87
CA PRO A 339 -49.90 -12.01 23.93
C PRO A 339 -51.21 -12.62 23.45
N VAL A 340 -51.62 -12.39 22.19
CA VAL A 340 -52.81 -13.03 21.59
C VAL A 340 -52.60 -14.53 21.45
N ILE A 341 -51.43 -14.96 20.95
CA ILE A 341 -51.06 -16.37 20.83
C ILE A 341 -51.01 -17.04 22.21
N LEU A 342 -50.39 -16.40 23.20
CA LEU A 342 -50.32 -16.91 24.57
C LEU A 342 -51.71 -17.04 25.21
N LEU A 343 -52.59 -16.07 24.97
CA LEU A 343 -53.97 -16.09 25.46
C LEU A 343 -54.77 -17.20 24.78
N PHE A 344 -54.57 -17.42 23.48
CA PHE A 344 -55.17 -18.54 22.75
C PHE A 344 -54.69 -19.91 23.25
N ILE A 345 -53.38 -20.05 23.51
CA ILE A 345 -52.80 -21.26 24.10
C ILE A 345 -53.39 -21.51 25.50
N ARG A 346 -53.54 -20.46 26.32
CA ARG A 346 -54.13 -20.55 27.67
C ARG A 346 -55.60 -20.97 27.64
N ILE A 347 -56.41 -20.42 26.74
CA ILE A 347 -57.81 -20.83 26.56
C ILE A 347 -57.88 -22.30 26.12
N ARG A 348 -57.01 -22.72 25.22
CA ARG A 348 -56.98 -24.10 24.72
C ARG A 348 -56.55 -25.10 25.81
N SER A 349 -55.61 -24.72 26.68
CA SER A 349 -55.17 -25.55 27.80
C SER A 349 -56.26 -25.69 28.88
N GLN A 350 -57.02 -24.63 29.14
CA GLN A 350 -58.17 -24.69 30.05
C GLN A 350 -59.27 -25.62 29.54
N LYS A 351 -59.65 -25.53 28.25
CA LYS A 351 -60.64 -26.45 27.65
C LYS A 351 -60.22 -27.92 27.75
N ARG A 352 -58.93 -28.23 27.60
CA ARG A 352 -58.43 -29.61 27.77
C ARG A 352 -58.56 -30.12 29.20
N LYS A 353 -58.35 -29.27 30.21
CA LYS A 353 -58.52 -29.65 31.63
C LYS A 353 -59.99 -29.87 32.01
N THR A 354 -60.92 -29.11 31.43
CA THR A 354 -62.35 -29.27 31.70
C THR A 354 -62.90 -30.61 31.18
N ASN A 355 -62.36 -31.11 30.06
CA ASN A 355 -62.76 -32.41 29.49
C ASN A 355 -62.06 -33.63 30.13
N GLN A 356 -61.26 -33.43 31.18
CA GLN A 356 -60.58 -34.50 31.93
C GLN A 356 -61.13 -34.70 33.35
N LYS A 357 -62.29 -34.12 33.69
CA LYS A 357 -62.96 -34.49 34.95
C LYS A 357 -63.47 -35.93 34.83
N PRO A 358 -63.00 -36.86 35.68
CA PRO A 358 -63.51 -38.23 35.67
C PRO A 358 -64.96 -38.24 36.14
N GLU A 359 -65.81 -38.97 35.45
CA GLU A 359 -67.10 -39.40 35.98
C GLU A 359 -66.82 -40.31 37.18
N THR A 360 -67.23 -39.85 38.36
CA THR A 360 -67.29 -40.63 39.60
C THR A 360 -68.73 -40.94 39.92
#